data_AF-A0A2A2JYR2-F1
#
_entry.id   AF-A0A2A2JYR2-F1
#
_cell.length_a   1.000
_cell.length_b   1.000
_cell.length_c   1.000
_cell.angle_alpha   90.00
_cell.angle_beta   90.00
_cell.angle_gamma   90.00
#
_symmetry.space_group_name_H-M   'P 1'
#
loop_
_entity.id
_entity.type
_entity.pdbx_description
1 polymer ?
#
loop_
_entity_poly.entity_id
_entity_poly.type
_entity_poly.pdbx_seq_one_letter_code
_entity_poly.pdbx_strand_id
1 'polypeptide(L)'
;MVDATFGAGGYTRAILKTGATVIAFDRDPDAIREGRAAGIEGLTLVHSDFSAMEAAIDAPVDGLTMDIGVSSMQLDQAERGFSFQSDGPLDMRMAQDGPSAADFLNTADEEAIADVLYQYGDEPKSRRVARAIVAARPLTRTGELATVVRKALGHRPHDKKDPATRTFQAIRIHVNRDPAAGWRW
;
A
#
# COMPACT_ATOMS: atom_id res chain seq x y z
N MET A 1 17.05 -0.82 18.25
CA MET A 1 16.34 0.01 17.25
C MET A 1 15.23 -0.79 16.60
N VAL A 2 14.17 -0.13 16.14
CA VAL A 2 13.05 -0.76 15.42
C VAL A 2 12.87 -0.14 14.03
N ASP A 3 12.66 -0.98 13.03
CA ASP A 3 12.22 -0.60 11.69
C ASP A 3 10.82 -1.18 11.43
N ALA A 4 9.78 -0.36 11.51
CA ALA A 4 8.40 -0.85 11.43
C ALA A 4 7.94 -1.24 10.02
N THR A 5 8.75 -0.94 9.00
CA THR A 5 8.40 -1.05 7.58
C THR A 5 9.61 -1.50 6.79
N PHE A 6 10.09 -2.72 7.07
CA PHE A 6 11.36 -3.25 6.57
C PHE A 6 11.54 -3.06 5.06
N GLY A 7 10.55 -3.45 4.25
CA GLY A 7 10.59 -3.38 2.80
C GLY A 7 11.83 -4.06 2.22
N ALA A 8 12.66 -3.30 1.50
CA ALA A 8 13.93 -3.78 0.96
C ALA A 8 15.10 -3.78 1.99
N GLY A 9 14.85 -3.32 3.21
CA GLY A 9 15.83 -3.24 4.30
C GLY A 9 16.81 -2.06 4.20
N GLY A 10 16.48 -1.00 3.45
CA GLY A 10 17.35 0.17 3.28
C GLY A 10 17.68 0.87 4.60
N TYR A 11 16.65 1.20 5.38
CA TYR A 11 16.80 1.81 6.71
C TYR A 11 17.46 0.84 7.69
N THR A 12 16.95 -0.38 7.79
CA THR A 12 17.57 -1.47 8.56
C THR A 12 19.08 -1.57 8.32
N ARG A 13 19.54 -1.66 7.07
CA ARG A 13 20.98 -1.73 6.74
C ARG A 13 21.74 -0.47 7.13
N ALA A 14 21.12 0.71 7.01
CA ALA A 14 21.75 1.96 7.43
C ALA A 14 21.93 2.02 8.96
N ILE A 15 20.95 1.55 9.71
CA ILE A 15 20.99 1.47 11.18
C ILE A 15 22.02 0.43 11.64
N LEU A 16 22.05 -0.76 11.04
CA LEU A 16 23.01 -1.80 11.40
C LEU A 16 24.47 -1.34 11.23
N LYS A 17 24.76 -0.46 10.26
CA LYS A 17 26.10 0.14 10.06
C LYS A 17 26.57 1.00 11.24
N THR A 18 25.68 1.42 12.15
CA THR A 18 26.07 2.15 13.36
C THR A 18 26.51 1.22 14.49
N GLY A 19 26.38 -0.10 14.32
CA GLY A 19 26.65 -1.11 15.35
C GLY A 19 25.44 -1.47 16.21
N ALA A 20 24.27 -0.87 15.95
CA ALA A 20 23.03 -1.25 16.62
C ALA A 20 22.48 -2.58 16.11
N THR A 21 21.66 -3.26 16.91
CA THR A 21 20.77 -4.34 16.45
C THR A 21 19.40 -3.77 16.07
N VAL A 22 18.74 -4.44 15.12
CA VAL A 22 17.45 -3.99 14.57
C VAL A 22 16.42 -5.12 14.66
N ILE A 23 15.27 -4.80 15.23
CA ILE A 23 14.05 -5.59 15.06
C ILE A 23 13.25 -4.91 13.95
N ALA A 24 12.97 -5.63 12.87
CA ALA A 24 12.24 -5.10 11.74
C ALA A 24 10.93 -5.85 11.51
N PHE A 25 9.90 -5.13 11.08
CA PHE A 25 8.56 -5.65 10.82
C PHE A 25 8.21 -5.46 9.34
N ASP A 26 7.59 -6.47 8.75
CA ASP A 26 6.88 -6.32 7.49
C ASP A 26 5.70 -7.29 7.44
N ARG A 27 4.61 -6.85 6.81
CA ARG A 27 3.45 -7.69 6.51
C ARG A 27 3.57 -8.39 5.17
N ASP A 28 4.39 -7.86 4.26
CA ASP A 28 4.57 -8.39 2.92
C ASP A 28 5.44 -9.66 2.97
N PRO A 29 4.89 -10.83 2.61
CA PRO A 29 5.64 -12.09 2.67
C PRO A 29 6.86 -12.10 1.75
N ASP A 30 6.87 -11.31 0.67
CA ASP A 30 8.04 -11.20 -0.21
C ASP A 30 9.20 -10.48 0.47
N ALA A 31 8.92 -9.38 1.17
CA ALA A 31 9.93 -8.66 1.96
C ALA A 31 10.52 -9.57 3.06
N ILE A 32 9.69 -10.36 3.72
CA ILE A 32 10.12 -11.34 4.73
C ILE A 32 11.01 -12.42 4.12
N ARG A 33 10.59 -13.01 2.99
CA ARG A 33 11.35 -14.05 2.29
C ARG A 33 12.72 -13.53 1.87
N GLU A 34 12.78 -12.35 1.25
CA GLU A 34 14.02 -11.76 0.75
C GLU A 34 14.94 -11.29 1.87
N GLY A 35 14.38 -10.67 2.91
CA GLY A 35 15.14 -10.25 4.09
C GLY A 35 15.78 -11.43 4.84
N ARG A 36 15.04 -12.54 5.01
CA ARG A 36 15.58 -13.78 5.61
C ARG A 36 16.66 -14.40 4.72
N ALA A 37 16.44 -14.47 3.40
CA ALA A 37 17.41 -15.03 2.46
C ALA A 37 18.71 -14.21 2.40
N ALA A 38 18.65 -12.91 2.68
CA ALA A 38 19.83 -12.04 2.70
C ALA A 38 20.78 -12.28 3.88
N GLY A 39 20.37 -13.03 4.92
CA GLY A 39 21.25 -13.42 6.03
C GLY A 39 21.87 -12.24 6.77
N ILE A 40 21.10 -11.16 6.98
CA ILE A 40 21.61 -9.90 7.53
C ILE A 40 21.94 -10.06 9.02
N GLU A 41 23.22 -9.91 9.37
CA GLU A 41 23.67 -9.96 10.77
C GLU A 41 23.09 -8.80 11.60
N GLY A 42 22.71 -9.08 12.85
CA GLY A 42 22.13 -8.10 13.77
C GLY A 42 20.66 -7.75 13.50
N LEU A 43 20.03 -8.38 12.50
CA LEU A 43 18.60 -8.22 12.17
C LEU A 43 17.76 -9.35 12.78
N THR A 44 16.69 -8.97 13.49
CA THR A 44 15.55 -9.84 13.78
C THR A 44 14.37 -9.42 12.92
N LEU A 45 13.97 -10.25 11.95
CA LEU A 45 12.89 -9.92 11.01
C LEU A 45 11.58 -10.63 11.38
N VAL A 46 10.57 -9.85 11.72
CA VAL A 46 9.25 -10.29 12.20
C VAL A 46 8.23 -10.13 11.07
N HIS A 47 7.54 -11.23 10.73
CA HIS A 47 6.42 -11.20 9.77
C HIS A 47 5.15 -10.82 10.51
N SER A 48 4.85 -9.53 10.53
CA SER A 48 3.66 -8.96 11.15
C SER A 48 3.47 -7.53 10.68
N ASP A 49 2.25 -7.00 10.78
CA ASP A 49 2.05 -5.55 10.69
C ASP A 49 2.76 -4.82 11.85
N PHE A 50 2.96 -3.50 11.67
CA PHE A 50 3.55 -2.65 12.68
C PHE A 50 2.62 -2.40 13.88
N SER A 51 1.30 -2.63 13.75
CA SER A 51 0.37 -2.41 14.86
C SER A 51 0.54 -3.46 15.96
N ALA A 52 1.08 -4.64 15.62
CA ALA A 52 1.44 -5.69 16.57
C ALA A 52 2.77 -5.46 17.31
N MET A 53 3.52 -4.39 17.02
CA MET A 53 4.84 -4.15 17.62
C MET A 53 4.82 -4.10 19.14
N GLU A 54 3.78 -3.49 19.73
CA GLU A 54 3.65 -3.37 21.20
C GLU A 54 3.54 -4.75 21.88
N ALA A 55 2.89 -5.71 21.22
CA ALA A 55 2.79 -7.08 21.73
C ALA A 55 4.02 -7.94 21.39
N ALA A 56 4.76 -7.59 20.33
CA ALA A 56 5.89 -8.37 19.83
C ALA A 56 7.24 -7.99 20.45
N ILE A 57 7.35 -6.81 21.08
CA ILE A 57 8.60 -6.31 21.67
C ILE A 57 8.44 -6.20 23.19
N ASP A 58 9.19 -7.02 23.93
CA ASP A 58 9.15 -7.13 25.39
C ASP A 58 10.24 -6.30 26.10
N ALA A 59 11.04 -5.53 25.34
CA ALA A 59 12.15 -4.74 25.85
C ALA A 59 12.10 -3.26 25.38
N PRO A 60 12.70 -2.32 26.13
CA PRO A 60 12.84 -0.93 25.68
C PRO A 60 13.60 -0.82 24.36
N VAL A 61 13.21 0.15 23.54
CA VAL A 61 13.84 0.43 22.24
C VAL A 61 14.43 1.83 22.22
N ASP A 62 15.62 1.99 21.66
CA ASP A 62 16.33 3.28 21.61
C ASP A 62 15.79 4.23 20.53
N GLY A 63 15.02 3.69 19.58
CA GLY A 63 14.50 4.44 18.45
C GLY A 63 13.67 3.58 17.51
N LEU A 64 12.76 4.25 16.81
CA LEU A 64 11.82 3.68 15.86
C LEU A 64 11.91 4.45 14.55
N THR A 65 11.95 3.74 13.43
CA THR A 65 11.74 4.31 12.09
C THR A 65 10.51 3.70 11.45
N MET A 66 9.77 4.54 10.71
CA MET A 66 8.62 4.12 9.91
C MET A 66 8.65 4.89 8.58
N ASP A 67 8.72 4.15 7.47
CA ASP A 67 8.57 4.69 6.13
C ASP A 67 7.13 4.44 5.66
N ILE A 68 6.27 5.43 5.87
CA ILE A 68 4.84 5.32 5.60
C ILE A 68 4.61 5.58 4.10
N GLY A 69 4.61 4.50 3.33
CA GLY A 69 4.40 4.53 1.89
C GLY A 69 4.30 3.14 1.28
N VAL A 70 4.29 3.08 -0.05
CA VAL A 70 4.56 1.84 -0.78
C VAL A 70 6.04 1.75 -1.09
N SER A 71 6.63 0.56 -0.99
CA SER A 71 8.04 0.38 -1.34
C SER A 71 8.22 0.42 -2.87
N SER A 72 9.44 0.73 -3.33
CA SER A 72 9.76 0.66 -4.77
C SER A 72 9.53 -0.74 -5.33
N MET A 73 9.86 -1.79 -4.57
CA MET A 73 9.63 -3.19 -4.95
C MET A 73 8.17 -3.47 -5.29
N GLN A 74 7.24 -2.91 -4.52
CA GLN A 74 5.80 -3.07 -4.77
C GLN A 74 5.32 -2.31 -6.02
N LEU A 75 5.96 -1.18 -6.34
CA LEU A 75 5.65 -0.38 -7.53
C LEU A 75 6.26 -0.97 -8.81
N ASP A 76 7.42 -1.62 -8.70
CA ASP A 76 8.18 -2.18 -9.83
C ASP A 76 7.57 -3.52 -10.33
N GLN A 77 6.86 -4.23 -9.46
CA GLN A 77 6.18 -5.50 -9.75
C GLN A 77 4.75 -5.27 -10.26
N ALA A 78 4.56 -5.29 -11.57
CA ALA A 78 3.25 -5.04 -12.20
C ALA A 78 2.17 -6.02 -11.72
N GLU A 79 2.53 -7.28 -11.47
CA GLU A 79 1.66 -8.34 -10.96
C GLU A 79 1.04 -8.04 -9.59
N ARG A 80 1.68 -7.17 -8.78
CA ARG A 80 1.17 -6.74 -7.48
C ARG A 80 0.09 -5.66 -7.58
N GLY A 81 -0.02 -5.00 -8.74
CA GLY A 81 -1.12 -4.07 -9.02
C GLY A 81 -1.08 -2.73 -8.28
N PHE A 82 0.04 -2.34 -7.67
CA PHE A 82 0.17 -1.07 -6.91
C PHE A 82 0.28 0.18 -7.80
N SER A 83 0.55 0.00 -9.09
CA SER A 83 0.79 1.07 -10.06
C SER A 83 -0.04 0.85 -11.33
N PHE A 84 -0.34 1.95 -12.01
CA PHE A 84 -0.91 1.96 -13.36
C PHE A 84 0.12 2.32 -14.45
N GLN A 85 1.39 2.51 -14.07
CA GLN A 85 2.47 2.75 -15.03
C GLN A 85 2.76 1.49 -15.84
N SER A 86 2.72 0.34 -15.17
CA SER A 86 2.75 -0.98 -15.78
C SER A 86 1.42 -1.66 -15.48
N ASP A 87 0.77 -2.18 -16.52
CA ASP A 87 -0.55 -2.77 -16.39
C ASP A 87 -0.48 -4.18 -15.78
N GLY A 88 -1.34 -4.45 -14.81
CA GLY A 88 -1.32 -5.69 -14.03
C GLY A 88 -2.69 -5.99 -13.38
N PRO A 89 -2.82 -7.10 -12.63
CA PRO A 89 -4.01 -7.40 -11.87
C PRO A 89 -4.36 -6.26 -10.90
N LEU A 90 -5.64 -5.98 -10.72
CA LEU A 90 -6.11 -4.97 -9.77
C LEU A 90 -6.12 -5.53 -8.34
N ASP A 91 -4.93 -5.77 -7.78
CA ASP A 91 -4.75 -6.43 -6.48
C ASP A 91 -4.52 -5.44 -5.33
N MET A 92 -3.34 -4.80 -5.29
CA MET A 92 -2.92 -3.82 -4.28
C MET A 92 -2.75 -4.34 -2.84
N ARG A 93 -2.80 -5.66 -2.57
CA ARG A 93 -2.57 -6.20 -1.22
C ARG A 93 -1.08 -6.33 -0.90
N MET A 94 -0.69 -5.81 0.26
CA MET A 94 0.66 -5.97 0.81
C MET A 94 0.83 -7.35 1.44
N ALA A 95 -0.09 -7.75 2.32
CA ALA A 95 -0.05 -9.03 3.03
C ALA A 95 -0.45 -10.24 2.16
N GLN A 96 -0.96 -10.00 0.95
CA GLN A 96 -1.47 -11.01 0.01
C GLN A 96 -2.66 -11.84 0.56
N ASP A 97 -3.37 -11.30 1.55
CA ASP A 97 -4.55 -11.87 2.15
C ASP A 97 -5.75 -10.90 2.11
N GLY A 98 -6.95 -11.41 2.40
CA GLY A 98 -8.17 -10.60 2.39
C GLY A 98 -8.61 -10.09 1.00
N PRO A 99 -9.60 -9.18 0.96
CA PRO A 99 -10.17 -8.65 -0.28
C PRO A 99 -9.17 -7.79 -1.07
N SER A 100 -9.08 -8.02 -2.37
CA SER A 100 -8.29 -7.21 -3.29
C SER A 100 -8.96 -5.87 -3.64
N ALA A 101 -8.23 -4.98 -4.31
CA ALA A 101 -8.80 -3.78 -4.91
C ALA A 101 -9.92 -4.10 -5.92
N ALA A 102 -9.77 -5.17 -6.71
CA ALA A 102 -10.81 -5.63 -7.62
C ALA A 102 -12.05 -6.06 -6.85
N ASP A 103 -11.90 -6.82 -5.77
CA ASP A 103 -13.03 -7.26 -4.94
C ASP A 103 -13.78 -6.07 -4.38
N PHE A 104 -13.07 -5.11 -3.78
CA PHE A 104 -13.66 -3.88 -3.25
C PHE A 104 -14.39 -3.08 -4.35
N LEU A 105 -13.71 -2.77 -5.45
CA LEU A 105 -14.27 -1.90 -6.49
C LEU A 105 -15.42 -2.53 -7.26
N ASN A 106 -15.49 -3.86 -7.34
CA ASN A 106 -16.57 -4.56 -8.04
C ASN A 106 -17.79 -4.83 -7.14
N THR A 107 -17.64 -4.84 -5.81
CA THR A 107 -18.73 -5.23 -4.89
C THR A 107 -19.25 -4.10 -4.01
N ALA A 108 -18.43 -3.09 -3.66
CA ALA A 108 -18.85 -2.01 -2.79
C ALA A 108 -19.91 -1.10 -3.43
N ASP A 109 -20.68 -0.37 -2.63
CA ASP A 109 -21.61 0.63 -3.15
C ASP A 109 -20.88 1.89 -3.65
N GLU A 110 -21.52 2.68 -4.51
CA GLU A 110 -20.96 3.93 -5.06
C GLU A 110 -20.51 4.88 -3.93
N GLU A 111 -21.31 4.99 -2.87
CA GLU A 111 -21.02 5.85 -1.71
C GLU A 111 -19.76 5.42 -0.97
N ALA A 112 -19.60 4.11 -0.70
CA ALA A 112 -18.41 3.59 -0.04
C ALA A 112 -17.13 3.85 -0.85
N ILE A 113 -17.20 3.72 -2.18
CA ILE A 113 -16.08 4.07 -3.06
C ILE A 113 -15.80 5.58 -3.00
N ALA A 114 -16.85 6.41 -3.08
CA ALA A 114 -16.69 7.86 -3.01
C ALA A 114 -16.05 8.32 -1.68
N ASP A 115 -16.44 7.71 -0.55
CA ASP A 115 -15.90 8.01 0.77
C ASP A 115 -14.42 7.63 0.86
N VAL A 116 -14.04 6.46 0.36
CA VAL A 116 -12.63 6.05 0.29
C VAL A 116 -11.80 7.03 -0.53
N LEU A 117 -12.28 7.40 -1.72
CA LEU A 117 -11.56 8.35 -2.60
C LEU A 117 -11.44 9.74 -1.98
N TYR A 118 -12.46 10.17 -1.23
CA TYR A 118 -12.45 11.44 -0.52
C TYR A 118 -11.49 11.41 0.67
N GLN A 119 -11.67 10.45 1.59
CA GLN A 119 -10.95 10.37 2.85
C GLN A 119 -9.45 10.08 2.67
N TYR A 120 -9.09 9.22 1.72
CA TYR A 120 -7.71 8.74 1.57
C TYR A 120 -7.00 9.27 0.33
N GLY A 121 -7.73 9.87 -0.61
CA GLY A 121 -7.19 10.39 -1.86
C GLY A 121 -7.19 11.90 -1.98
N ASP A 122 -7.85 12.62 -1.06
CA ASP A 122 -8.15 14.05 -1.18
C ASP A 122 -8.73 14.39 -2.58
N GLU A 123 -9.62 13.54 -3.10
CA GLU A 123 -10.23 13.72 -4.42
C GLU A 123 -11.55 14.51 -4.31
N PRO A 124 -11.57 15.81 -4.66
CA PRO A 124 -12.78 16.64 -4.54
C PRO A 124 -13.91 16.18 -5.46
N LYS A 125 -13.59 15.45 -6.54
CA LYS A 125 -14.57 14.87 -7.46
C LYS A 125 -14.82 13.38 -7.17
N SER A 126 -14.62 12.93 -5.92
CA SER A 126 -14.73 11.52 -5.52
C SER A 126 -16.01 10.84 -6.01
N ARG A 127 -17.18 11.47 -5.80
CA ARG A 127 -18.49 10.96 -6.27
C ARG A 127 -18.54 10.74 -7.78
N ARG A 128 -17.94 11.64 -8.55
CA ARG A 128 -17.89 11.52 -10.02
C ARG A 128 -17.02 10.34 -10.45
N VAL A 129 -15.90 10.12 -9.77
CA VAL A 129 -15.01 8.99 -10.03
C VAL A 129 -15.67 7.68 -9.61
N ALA A 130 -16.28 7.62 -8.43
CA ALA A 130 -16.98 6.46 -7.92
C ALA A 130 -18.11 6.01 -8.87
N ARG A 131 -18.94 6.94 -9.35
CA ARG A 131 -19.96 6.64 -10.36
C ARG A 131 -19.37 6.05 -11.65
N ALA A 132 -18.25 6.61 -12.11
CA ALA A 132 -17.58 6.12 -13.30
C ALA A 132 -16.99 4.71 -13.10
N ILE A 133 -16.48 4.41 -11.92
CA ILE A 133 -16.00 3.07 -11.53
C ILE A 133 -17.16 2.07 -11.53
N VAL A 134 -18.27 2.39 -10.86
CA VAL A 134 -19.45 1.50 -10.79
C VAL A 134 -20.01 1.22 -12.20
N ALA A 135 -20.09 2.25 -13.05
CA ALA A 135 -20.56 2.11 -14.42
C ALA A 135 -19.61 1.29 -15.33
N ALA A 136 -18.34 1.14 -14.94
CA ALA A 136 -17.33 0.45 -15.73
C ALA A 136 -17.06 -0.99 -15.27
N ARG A 137 -17.78 -1.49 -14.25
CA ARG A 137 -17.62 -2.86 -13.75
C ARG A 137 -17.88 -3.91 -14.84
N PRO A 138 -17.20 -5.07 -14.77
CA PRO A 138 -16.15 -5.42 -13.80
C PRO A 138 -14.79 -4.80 -14.17
N LEU A 139 -14.01 -4.42 -13.16
CA LEU A 139 -12.61 -4.00 -13.29
C LEU A 139 -11.70 -5.11 -12.76
N THR A 140 -10.72 -5.52 -13.56
CA THR A 140 -9.79 -6.60 -13.24
C THR A 140 -8.33 -6.17 -13.33
N ARG A 141 -8.05 -5.04 -14.00
CA ARG A 141 -6.68 -4.55 -14.23
C ARG A 141 -6.47 -3.09 -13.86
N THR A 142 -5.23 -2.75 -13.50
CA THR A 142 -4.85 -1.39 -13.12
C THR A 142 -5.02 -0.40 -14.29
N GLY A 143 -4.73 -0.80 -15.52
CA GLY A 143 -4.92 0.02 -16.71
C GLY A 143 -6.39 0.38 -16.98
N GLU A 144 -7.32 -0.52 -16.67
CA GLU A 144 -8.77 -0.29 -16.79
C GLU A 144 -9.22 0.78 -15.81
N LEU A 145 -8.87 0.63 -14.53
CA LEU A 145 -9.17 1.62 -13.49
C LEU A 145 -8.59 2.99 -13.84
N ALA A 146 -7.31 3.05 -14.25
CA ALA A 146 -6.67 4.30 -14.62
C ALA A 146 -7.39 4.98 -15.81
N THR A 147 -7.81 4.20 -16.81
CA THR A 147 -8.57 4.71 -17.95
C THR A 147 -9.91 5.31 -17.53
N VAL A 148 -10.65 4.62 -16.65
CA VAL A 148 -11.92 5.11 -16.10
C VAL A 148 -11.72 6.44 -15.37
N VAL A 149 -10.73 6.51 -14.49
CA VAL A 149 -10.44 7.72 -13.70
C VAL A 149 -10.03 8.88 -14.61
N ARG A 150 -9.13 8.65 -15.57
CA ARG A 150 -8.70 9.66 -16.56
C ARG A 150 -9.88 10.19 -17.36
N LYS A 151 -10.79 9.32 -17.81
CA LYS A 151 -12.01 9.72 -18.54
C LYS A 151 -12.95 10.53 -17.64
N ALA A 152 -13.10 10.13 -16.38
CA ALA A 152 -13.96 10.82 -15.43
C ALA A 152 -13.44 12.23 -15.11
N LEU A 153 -12.14 12.38 -14.85
CA LEU A 153 -11.55 13.64 -14.38
C LEU A 153 -11.06 14.55 -15.51
N GLY A 154 -10.86 13.99 -16.71
CA GLY A 154 -10.19 14.64 -17.82
C GLY A 154 -8.68 14.61 -17.61
N HIS A 155 -7.97 13.95 -18.52
CA HIS A 155 -6.51 13.88 -18.51
C HIS A 155 -5.98 14.17 -19.91
N ARG A 156 -4.91 14.97 -19.99
CA ARG A 156 -4.14 15.21 -21.21
C ARG A 156 -2.73 14.66 -21.01
N PRO A 157 -2.10 14.09 -22.06
CA PRO A 157 -0.75 13.52 -21.96
C PRO A 157 0.33 14.46 -21.42
N HIS A 158 0.12 15.78 -21.47
CA HIS A 158 1.05 16.80 -20.99
C HIS A 158 0.73 17.34 -19.59
N ASP A 159 -0.28 16.80 -18.92
CA ASP A 159 -0.58 17.21 -17.54
C ASP A 159 0.55 16.76 -16.63
N LYS A 160 0.96 17.64 -15.70
CA LYS A 160 2.05 17.38 -14.76
C LYS A 160 1.82 16.17 -13.85
N LYS A 161 0.56 15.78 -13.63
CA LYS A 161 0.17 14.68 -12.75
C LYS A 161 -1.01 13.94 -13.36
N ASP A 162 -0.91 12.63 -13.37
CA ASP A 162 -2.02 11.78 -13.76
C ASP A 162 -3.11 11.83 -12.68
N PRO A 163 -4.37 12.13 -13.03
CA PRO A 163 -5.46 12.14 -12.06
C PRO A 163 -5.70 10.78 -11.39
N ALA A 164 -5.28 9.67 -11.99
CA ALA A 164 -5.37 8.34 -11.38
C ALA A 164 -4.51 8.19 -10.12
N THR A 165 -3.45 8.99 -9.93
CA THR A 165 -2.55 8.87 -8.77
C THR A 165 -3.30 8.93 -7.43
N ARG A 166 -4.23 9.88 -7.27
CA ARG A 166 -5.00 10.03 -6.02
C ARG A 166 -5.94 8.85 -5.77
N THR A 167 -6.58 8.36 -6.83
CA THR A 167 -7.47 7.20 -6.75
C THR A 167 -6.71 5.94 -6.33
N PHE A 168 -5.56 5.68 -6.96
CA PHE A 168 -4.71 4.54 -6.60
C PHE A 168 -4.17 4.66 -5.18
N GLN A 169 -3.77 5.86 -4.75
CA GLN A 169 -3.37 6.10 -3.36
C GLN A 169 -4.50 5.74 -2.38
N ALA A 170 -5.71 6.26 -2.60
CA ALA A 170 -6.85 6.01 -1.74
C ALA A 170 -7.20 4.52 -1.61
N ILE A 171 -7.26 3.82 -2.75
CA ILE A 171 -7.60 2.40 -2.79
C ILE A 171 -6.51 1.57 -2.10
N ARG A 172 -5.23 1.87 -2.31
CA ARG A 172 -4.14 1.18 -1.61
C ARG A 172 -4.23 1.35 -0.09
N ILE A 173 -4.51 2.56 0.38
CA ILE A 173 -4.70 2.81 1.82
C ILE A 173 -5.89 2.00 2.33
N HIS A 174 -7.01 2.00 1.60
CA HIS A 174 -8.21 1.25 1.99
C HIS A 174 -7.98 -0.27 2.04
N VAL A 175 -7.33 -0.85 1.04
CA VAL A 175 -7.08 -2.29 0.95
C VAL A 175 -6.10 -2.77 2.03
N ASN A 176 -5.18 -1.91 2.45
CA ASN A 176 -4.13 -2.28 3.40
C ASN A 176 -4.34 -1.68 4.81
N ARG A 177 -5.52 -1.14 5.11
CA ARG A 177 -5.84 -0.74 6.49
C ARG A 177 -6.34 -1.96 7.25
N ASP A 178 -6.01 -2.05 8.52
CA ASP A 178 -6.64 -3.01 9.41
C ASP A 178 -8.09 -2.55 9.72
N PRO A 179 -9.13 -3.33 9.37
CA PRO A 179 -10.51 -3.01 9.72
C PRO A 179 -10.77 -3.00 11.23
N ALA A 180 -9.95 -3.66 12.06
CA ALA A 180 -10.09 -3.68 13.52
C ALA A 180 -9.45 -2.47 14.22
N ALA A 181 -8.53 -1.76 13.55
CA ALA A 181 -7.71 -0.73 14.19
C ALA A 181 -8.49 0.53 14.64
N GLY A 182 -9.77 0.71 14.25
CA GLY A 182 -10.62 1.78 14.77
C GLY A 182 -10.10 3.22 14.57
N TRP A 183 -9.01 3.41 13.81
CA TRP A 183 -8.38 4.71 13.65
C TRP A 183 -9.20 5.60 12.70
N ARG A 184 -9.83 6.61 13.31
CA ARG A 184 -9.99 7.93 12.68
C ARG A 184 -8.72 8.71 13.01
N TRP A 185 -8.12 9.33 11.99
CA TRP A 185 -6.94 10.20 12.11
C TRP A 185 -7.08 11.23 13.23
#